data_AF-X2L122-F1
#
_entry.id   AF-X2L122-F1
#
_cell.length_a   1.000
_cell.length_b   1.000
_cell.length_c   1.000
_cell.angle_alpha   90.00
_cell.angle_beta   90.00
_cell.angle_gamma   90.00
#
_symmetry.space_group_name_H-M   'P 1'
#
loop_
_entity.id
_entity.type
_entity.pdbx_description
1 polymer ?
#
loop_
_entity_poly.entity_id
_entity_poly.type
_entity_poly.pdbx_seq_one_letter_code
_entity_poly.pdbx_strand_id
1 'polypeptide(L)'
;MRYRERFLYSMEGVNHAAATSGEIKGHYLNSTAATMEDMYERAEFAVELGSVIVMIDLVMGYTAIQSMAKWCRKVDCILHLHRAGNSTYSRQKNHGMNFRVICKWMRMAGVDHIHAGTVVGKLEGDPLMIKGFYNTLLDFKSDINLPCGMFFAQDWASLRKCVPVASGGIHCGQ
;
A
#
# COMPACT_ATOMS: atom_id res chain seq x y z
N MET A 1 9.70 -21.85 3.76
CA MET A 1 8.23 -21.72 3.78
C MET A 1 7.74 -21.44 2.36
N ARG A 2 7.03 -22.38 1.73
CA ARG A 2 6.44 -22.14 0.39
C ARG A 2 5.20 -21.25 0.54
N TYR A 3 4.80 -20.55 -0.54
CA TYR A 3 3.72 -19.57 -0.44
C TYR A 3 2.35 -20.23 -0.18
N ARG A 4 2.06 -21.39 -0.80
CA ARG A 4 0.76 -22.07 -0.63
C ARG A 4 0.51 -22.50 0.81
N GLU A 5 1.51 -23.11 1.45
CA GLU A 5 1.44 -23.50 2.87
C GLU A 5 1.17 -22.29 3.76
N ARG A 6 1.91 -21.19 3.53
CA ARG A 6 1.69 -19.94 4.28
C ARG A 6 0.25 -19.44 4.12
N PHE A 7 -0.29 -19.47 2.90
CA PHE A 7 -1.63 -18.94 2.62
C PHE A 7 -2.71 -19.77 3.31
N LEU A 8 -2.59 -21.11 3.28
CA LEU A 8 -3.52 -22.02 3.96
C LEU A 8 -3.55 -21.75 5.47
N TYR A 9 -2.40 -21.76 6.13
CA TYR A 9 -2.34 -21.53 7.58
C TYR A 9 -2.72 -20.10 7.98
N SER A 10 -2.38 -19.10 7.17
CA SER A 10 -2.82 -17.72 7.42
C SER A 10 -4.34 -17.60 7.37
N MET A 11 -5.00 -18.22 6.38
CA MET A 11 -6.46 -18.15 6.25
C MET A 11 -7.19 -18.97 7.31
N GLU A 12 -6.63 -20.09 7.76
CA GLU A 12 -7.12 -20.80 8.93
C GLU A 12 -7.10 -19.89 10.17
N GLY A 13 -5.98 -19.21 10.43
CA GLY A 13 -5.85 -18.27 11.54
C GLY A 13 -6.80 -17.07 11.44
N VAL A 14 -6.98 -16.51 10.24
CA VAL A 14 -7.94 -15.42 9.98
C VAL A 14 -9.36 -15.86 10.32
N ASN A 15 -9.80 -17.01 9.82
CA ASN A 15 -11.15 -17.53 10.03
C ASN A 15 -11.39 -17.89 11.51
N HIS A 16 -10.42 -18.50 12.17
CA HIS A 16 -10.50 -18.79 13.60
C HIS A 16 -10.64 -17.50 14.44
N ALA A 17 -9.83 -16.47 14.15
CA ALA A 17 -9.88 -15.20 14.85
C ALA A 17 -11.19 -14.44 14.57
N ALA A 18 -11.69 -14.48 13.34
CA ALA A 18 -12.96 -13.86 12.96
C ALA A 18 -14.13 -14.53 13.69
N ALA A 19 -14.20 -15.87 13.70
CA ALA A 19 -15.23 -16.62 14.41
C ALA A 19 -15.21 -16.37 15.92
N THR A 20 -14.02 -16.27 16.52
CA THR A 20 -13.87 -16.07 17.97
C THR A 20 -14.21 -14.64 18.41
N SER A 21 -13.92 -13.63 17.57
CA SER A 21 -14.11 -12.21 17.92
C SER A 21 -15.44 -11.62 17.42
N GLY A 22 -16.07 -12.21 16.41
CA GLY A 22 -17.24 -11.63 15.73
C GLY A 22 -16.91 -10.45 14.81
N GLU A 23 -15.63 -10.13 14.62
CA GLU A 23 -15.16 -9.04 13.76
C GLU A 23 -14.54 -9.58 12.46
N ILE A 24 -14.63 -8.79 11.38
CA ILE A 24 -13.92 -9.11 10.14
C ILE A 24 -12.41 -9.01 10.37
N LYS A 25 -11.69 -10.09 10.05
CA LYS A 25 -10.23 -10.15 10.10
C LYS A 25 -9.68 -10.36 8.69
N GLY A 26 -8.40 -10.04 8.50
CA GLY A 26 -7.72 -10.24 7.22
C GLY A 26 -6.22 -10.35 7.42
N HIS A 27 -5.55 -10.98 6.46
CA HIS A 27 -4.11 -11.09 6.41
C HIS A 27 -3.64 -10.71 5.01
N TYR A 28 -2.64 -9.83 4.92
CA TYR A 28 -2.19 -9.31 3.63
C TYR A 28 -1.30 -10.36 2.95
N LEU A 29 -1.91 -11.24 2.16
CA LEU A 29 -1.21 -12.32 1.49
C LEU A 29 -0.34 -11.76 0.35
N ASN A 30 0.99 -11.86 0.49
CA ASN A 30 1.92 -11.30 -0.50
C ASN A 30 1.93 -12.10 -1.81
N SER A 31 1.43 -11.46 -2.89
CA SER A 31 1.37 -12.00 -4.25
C SER A 31 2.57 -11.61 -5.12
N THR A 32 3.49 -10.78 -4.63
CA THR A 32 4.72 -10.40 -5.35
C THR A 32 5.49 -11.64 -5.79
N ALA A 33 5.78 -11.73 -7.09
CA ALA A 33 6.50 -12.82 -7.71
C ALA A 33 7.45 -12.31 -8.81
N ALA A 34 8.27 -13.21 -9.37
CA ALA A 34 9.25 -12.87 -10.39
C ALA A 34 8.62 -12.69 -11.79
N THR A 35 7.54 -13.40 -12.06
CA THR A 35 6.79 -13.36 -13.33
C THR A 35 5.34 -12.96 -13.07
N MET A 36 4.65 -12.53 -14.13
CA MET A 36 3.23 -12.16 -14.03
C MET A 36 2.36 -13.40 -13.79
N GLU A 37 2.72 -14.54 -14.38
CA GLU A 37 2.05 -15.82 -14.25
C GLU A 37 2.07 -16.29 -12.79
N ASP A 38 3.25 -16.28 -12.15
CA ASP A 38 3.38 -16.66 -10.74
C ASP A 38 2.63 -15.67 -9.82
N MET A 39 2.59 -14.38 -10.18
CA MET A 39 1.85 -13.38 -9.40
C MET A 39 0.34 -13.65 -9.45
N TYR A 40 -0.19 -13.91 -10.65
CA TYR A 40 -1.61 -14.26 -10.81
C TYR A 40 -1.95 -15.58 -10.12
N GLU A 41 -1.13 -16.63 -10.26
CA GLU A 41 -1.33 -17.90 -9.56
C GLU A 41 -1.46 -17.69 -8.04
N ARG A 42 -0.58 -16.87 -7.45
CA ARG A 42 -0.64 -16.56 -6.02
C ARG A 42 -1.90 -15.78 -5.66
N ALA A 43 -2.22 -14.75 -6.43
CA ALA A 43 -3.35 -13.89 -6.12
C ALA A 43 -4.70 -14.63 -6.26
N GLU A 44 -4.85 -15.43 -7.32
CA GLU A 44 -6.01 -16.29 -7.54
C GLU A 44 -6.20 -17.27 -6.39
N PHE A 45 -5.12 -17.93 -5.96
CA PHE A 45 -5.19 -18.82 -4.80
C PHE A 45 -5.58 -18.09 -3.51
N ALA A 46 -5.12 -16.85 -3.29
CA ALA A 46 -5.54 -16.06 -2.13
C ALA A 46 -7.05 -15.77 -2.12
N VAL A 47 -7.63 -15.46 -3.29
CA VAL A 47 -9.08 -15.20 -3.44
C VAL A 47 -9.89 -16.49 -3.36
N GLU A 48 -9.39 -17.60 -3.91
CA GLU A 48 -10.02 -18.93 -3.78
C GLU A 48 -10.17 -19.35 -2.31
N LEU A 49 -9.18 -19.02 -1.46
CA LEU A 49 -9.25 -19.23 -0.02
C LEU A 49 -10.16 -18.25 0.73
N GLY A 50 -10.73 -17.25 0.05
CA GLY A 50 -11.62 -16.24 0.63
C GLY A 50 -10.91 -15.06 1.27
N SER A 51 -9.66 -14.74 0.89
CA SER A 51 -9.00 -13.54 1.40
C SER A 51 -9.65 -12.25 0.89
N VAL A 52 -9.90 -11.31 1.78
CA VAL A 52 -10.46 -9.98 1.44
C VAL A 52 -9.39 -8.99 0.94
N ILE A 53 -8.11 -9.32 1.10
CA ILE A 53 -6.99 -8.41 0.84
C ILE A 53 -5.72 -9.18 0.44
N VAL A 54 -4.97 -8.63 -0.51
CA VAL A 54 -3.64 -9.11 -0.91
C VAL A 54 -2.63 -7.96 -0.83
N MET A 55 -1.34 -8.29 -0.79
CA MET A 55 -0.28 -7.28 -0.89
C MET A 55 0.69 -7.50 -2.04
N ILE A 56 1.21 -6.39 -2.54
CA ILE A 56 2.28 -6.32 -3.54
C ILE A 56 3.39 -5.37 -3.08
N ASP A 57 4.58 -5.52 -3.67
CA ASP A 57 5.73 -4.67 -3.42
C ASP A 57 6.00 -3.73 -4.61
N LEU A 58 6.33 -2.46 -4.31
CA LEU A 58 6.62 -1.43 -5.31
C LEU A 58 7.72 -1.83 -6.32
N VAL A 59 8.65 -2.71 -5.92
CA VAL A 59 9.75 -3.20 -6.76
C VAL A 59 9.30 -3.99 -7.98
N MET A 60 8.05 -4.49 -8.00
CA MET A 60 7.52 -5.23 -9.15
C MET A 60 7.32 -4.35 -10.40
N GLY A 61 7.31 -3.02 -10.24
CA GLY A 61 7.17 -2.06 -11.32
C GLY A 61 5.73 -1.67 -11.65
N TYR A 62 5.58 -0.45 -12.19
CA TYR A 62 4.30 0.22 -12.42
C TYR A 62 3.35 -0.59 -13.33
N THR A 63 3.87 -1.25 -14.37
CA THR A 63 3.08 -2.07 -15.30
C THR A 63 2.40 -3.24 -14.59
N ALA A 64 3.12 -3.93 -13.71
CA ALA A 64 2.59 -5.06 -12.96
C ALA A 64 1.62 -4.60 -11.86
N ILE A 65 1.92 -3.46 -11.20
CA ILE A 65 1.01 -2.82 -10.23
C ILE A 65 -0.34 -2.48 -10.88
N GLN A 66 -0.35 -1.87 -12.06
CA GLN A 66 -1.61 -1.52 -12.75
C GLN A 66 -2.39 -2.76 -13.19
N SER A 67 -1.68 -3.82 -13.61
CA SER A 67 -2.30 -5.12 -13.91
C SER A 67 -2.99 -5.70 -12.67
N MET A 68 -2.29 -5.68 -11.53
CA MET A 68 -2.82 -6.17 -10.26
C MET A 68 -4.01 -5.34 -9.75
N ALA A 69 -3.95 -4.01 -9.85
CA ALA A 69 -5.04 -3.12 -9.44
C ALA A 69 -6.32 -3.36 -10.27
N LYS A 70 -6.17 -3.58 -11.59
CA LYS A 70 -7.30 -3.94 -12.47
C LYS A 70 -7.87 -5.31 -12.11
N TRP A 71 -7.01 -6.29 -11.84
CA TRP A 71 -7.43 -7.63 -11.43
C TRP A 71 -8.17 -7.60 -10.08
N CYS A 72 -7.62 -6.92 -9.06
CA CYS A 72 -8.22 -6.77 -7.74
C CYS A 72 -9.63 -6.18 -7.82
N ARG A 73 -9.85 -5.17 -8.66
CA ARG A 73 -11.18 -4.61 -8.90
C ARG A 73 -12.15 -5.58 -9.56
N LYS A 74 -11.67 -6.49 -10.41
CA LYS A 74 -12.51 -7.48 -11.10
C LYS A 74 -12.99 -8.57 -10.13
N VAL A 75 -12.22 -8.86 -9.08
CA VAL A 75 -12.49 -9.95 -8.13
C VAL A 75 -12.86 -9.44 -6.73
N ASP A 76 -13.19 -8.15 -6.61
CA ASP A 76 -13.58 -7.49 -5.35
C ASP A 76 -12.58 -7.71 -4.20
N CYS A 77 -11.27 -7.63 -4.49
CA CYS A 77 -10.18 -7.80 -3.51
C CYS A 77 -9.43 -6.49 -3.26
N ILE A 78 -9.14 -6.17 -1.99
CA ILE A 78 -8.37 -4.98 -1.62
C ILE A 78 -6.88 -5.17 -1.94
N LEU A 79 -6.23 -4.13 -2.47
CA LEU A 79 -4.82 -4.13 -2.85
C LEU A 79 -3.96 -3.26 -1.92
N HIS A 80 -3.14 -3.91 -1.09
CA HIS A 80 -2.14 -3.24 -0.26
C HIS A 80 -0.79 -3.13 -0.97
N LEU A 81 -0.22 -1.93 -1.02
CA LEU A 81 1.11 -1.69 -1.58
C LEU A 81 2.14 -1.44 -0.48
N HIS A 82 3.14 -2.32 -0.42
CA HIS A 82 4.35 -2.10 0.36
C HIS A 82 5.42 -1.39 -0.49
N ARG A 83 6.04 -0.33 0.06
CA ARG A 83 6.93 0.59 -0.69
C ARG A 83 8.40 0.14 -0.76
N ALA A 84 8.66 -1.16 -0.89
CA ALA A 84 10.02 -1.68 -0.93
C ALA A 84 10.87 -0.96 -2.01
N GLY A 85 12.13 -0.66 -1.70
CA GLY A 85 13.07 0.01 -2.61
C GLY A 85 12.85 1.52 -2.83
N ASN A 86 11.79 2.13 -2.32
CA ASN A 86 11.52 3.56 -2.57
C ASN A 86 12.66 4.49 -2.10
N SER A 87 13.26 4.21 -0.93
CA SER A 87 14.26 5.08 -0.29
C SER A 87 15.55 5.20 -1.09
N THR A 88 15.80 4.29 -2.05
CA THR A 88 16.94 4.35 -2.96
C THR A 88 16.95 5.64 -3.78
N TYR A 89 15.78 6.19 -4.09
CA TYR A 89 15.64 7.40 -4.91
C TYR A 89 14.71 8.46 -4.30
N SER A 90 14.12 8.23 -3.12
CA SER A 90 13.24 9.20 -2.44
C SER A 90 13.84 9.87 -1.21
N ARG A 91 14.99 9.36 -0.72
CA ARG A 91 15.57 9.79 0.56
C ARG A 91 16.41 11.06 0.46
N GLN A 92 17.25 11.16 -0.57
CA GLN A 92 18.19 12.27 -0.69
C GLN A 92 17.46 13.55 -1.13
N LYS A 93 17.72 14.66 -0.43
CA LYS A 93 17.06 15.95 -0.72
C LYS A 93 17.60 16.64 -1.98
N ASN A 94 18.85 16.37 -2.33
CA ASN A 94 19.57 17.01 -3.44
C ASN A 94 19.47 16.24 -4.77
N HIS A 95 19.00 14.98 -4.76
CA HIS A 95 18.88 14.17 -5.96
C HIS A 95 17.81 13.08 -5.79
N GLY A 96 17.06 12.81 -6.86
CA GLY A 96 16.03 11.78 -6.90
C GLY A 96 14.63 12.36 -7.03
N MET A 97 13.66 11.69 -6.42
CA MET A 97 12.25 12.00 -6.53
C MET A 97 11.55 11.87 -5.19
N ASN A 98 10.97 12.96 -4.72
CA ASN A 98 10.23 12.98 -3.47
C ASN A 98 9.08 11.95 -3.46
N PHE A 99 8.90 11.24 -2.35
CA PHE A 99 7.90 10.16 -2.21
C PHE A 99 6.46 10.61 -2.50
N ARG A 100 6.13 11.91 -2.34
CA ARG A 100 4.81 12.46 -2.71
C ARG A 100 4.46 12.20 -4.18
N VAL A 101 5.45 12.21 -5.07
CA VAL A 101 5.23 11.93 -6.49
C VAL A 101 4.81 10.47 -6.68
N ILE A 102 5.45 9.53 -5.97
CA ILE A 102 5.07 8.12 -5.95
C ILE A 102 3.67 7.94 -5.36
N CYS A 103 3.33 8.64 -4.26
CA CYS A 103 1.98 8.62 -3.70
C CYS A 103 0.92 8.98 -4.75
N LYS A 104 1.16 10.03 -5.55
CA LYS A 104 0.26 10.42 -6.64
C LYS A 104 0.12 9.30 -7.67
N TRP A 105 1.23 8.75 -8.13
CA TRP A 105 1.24 7.68 -9.14
C TRP A 105 0.54 6.42 -8.66
N MET A 106 0.73 6.03 -7.40
CA MET A 106 0.10 4.84 -6.83
C MET A 106 -1.41 5.02 -6.61
N ARG A 107 -1.85 6.20 -6.17
CA ARG A 107 -3.28 6.53 -6.11
C ARG A 107 -3.92 6.43 -7.50
N MET A 108 -3.26 6.94 -8.54
CA MET A 108 -3.74 6.82 -9.94
C MET A 108 -3.64 5.40 -10.49
N ALA A 109 -2.62 4.63 -10.11
CA ALA A 109 -2.47 3.23 -10.50
C ALA A 109 -3.58 2.35 -9.92
N GLY A 110 -4.21 2.79 -8.83
CA GLY A 110 -5.40 2.17 -8.25
C GLY A 110 -5.11 1.25 -7.06
N VAL A 111 -4.04 1.50 -6.30
CA VAL A 111 -3.81 0.77 -5.04
C VAL A 111 -4.66 1.35 -3.92
N ASP A 112 -5.17 0.48 -3.05
CA ASP A 112 -6.07 0.89 -1.97
C ASP A 112 -5.29 1.41 -0.77
N HIS A 113 -4.19 0.73 -0.40
CA HIS A 113 -3.33 1.14 0.71
C HIS A 113 -1.88 1.36 0.26
N ILE A 114 -1.19 2.33 0.86
CA ILE A 114 0.25 2.50 0.67
C ILE A 114 0.94 2.95 1.97
N HIS A 115 2.10 2.38 2.27
CA HIS A 115 2.92 2.87 3.37
C HIS A 115 3.36 4.33 3.14
N ALA A 116 3.04 5.21 4.08
CA ALA A 116 3.31 6.65 3.96
C ALA A 116 4.28 7.20 5.02
N GLY A 117 4.72 6.37 5.97
CA GLY A 117 5.66 6.74 7.03
C GLY A 117 4.98 7.03 8.37
N THR A 118 5.78 7.00 9.44
CA THR A 118 5.30 7.02 10.85
C THR A 118 5.65 8.30 11.61
N VAL A 119 6.61 9.10 11.12
CA VAL A 119 7.20 10.26 11.82
C VAL A 119 8.01 9.87 13.07
N VAL A 120 7.38 9.20 14.03
CA VAL A 120 7.95 8.81 15.33
C VAL A 120 8.54 7.39 15.35
N GLY A 121 8.46 6.68 14.23
CA GLY A 121 8.97 5.31 14.15
C GLY A 121 10.46 5.25 13.85
N LYS A 122 10.95 4.03 13.57
CA LYS A 122 12.38 3.76 13.33
C LYS A 122 12.92 4.27 11.97
N LEU A 123 12.04 4.67 11.06
CA LEU A 123 12.38 5.08 9.70
C LEU A 123 12.26 6.60 9.56
N GLU A 124 13.10 7.19 8.72
CA GLU A 124 13.10 8.64 8.46
C GLU A 124 11.73 9.16 7.99
N GLY A 125 11.33 10.32 8.52
CA GLY A 125 10.12 11.02 8.09
C GLY A 125 9.93 12.35 8.83
N ASP A 126 10.17 13.46 8.15
CA ASP A 126 9.87 14.80 8.68
C ASP A 126 8.35 15.00 8.87
N PRO A 127 7.86 15.48 10.03
CA PRO A 127 6.43 15.58 10.31
C PRO A 127 5.61 16.33 9.24
N LEU A 128 6.10 17.46 8.75
CA LEU A 128 5.38 18.28 7.76
C LEU A 128 5.40 17.63 6.38
N MET A 129 6.51 17.00 6.02
CA MET A 129 6.62 16.28 4.76
C MET A 129 5.71 15.03 4.74
N ILE A 130 5.69 14.26 5.84
CA ILE A 130 4.79 13.10 5.97
C ILE A 130 3.33 13.55 5.93
N LYS A 131 2.96 14.65 6.59
CA LYS A 131 1.62 15.23 6.48
C LYS A 131 1.25 15.54 5.02
N GLY A 132 2.18 16.09 4.23
CA GLY A 132 1.99 16.29 2.79
C GLY A 132 1.73 15.01 2.00
N PHE A 133 2.33 13.87 2.39
CA PHE A 133 2.06 12.57 1.78
C PHE A 133 0.64 12.08 2.10
N TYR A 134 0.22 12.21 3.36
CA TYR A 134 -1.11 11.81 3.80
C TYR A 134 -2.20 12.64 3.10
N ASN A 135 -2.03 13.97 3.04
CA ASN A 135 -2.93 14.86 2.31
C ASN A 135 -3.04 14.47 0.83
N THR A 136 -1.91 14.17 0.18
CA THR A 136 -1.89 13.73 -1.23
C THR A 136 -2.74 12.47 -1.46
N LEU A 137 -2.80 11.56 -0.49
CA LEU A 137 -3.51 10.28 -0.59
C LEU A 137 -4.99 10.38 -0.20
N LEU A 138 -5.35 11.29 0.71
CA LEU A 138 -6.68 11.38 1.32
C LEU A 138 -7.55 12.55 0.83
N ASP A 139 -6.95 13.63 0.34
CA ASP A 139 -7.72 14.81 -0.06
C ASP A 139 -8.43 14.58 -1.41
N PHE A 140 -9.61 15.19 -1.57
CA PHE A 140 -10.29 15.26 -2.88
C PHE A 140 -9.70 16.36 -3.75
N LYS A 141 -9.37 17.49 -3.14
CA LYS A 141 -8.67 18.61 -3.72
C LYS A 141 -7.72 19.18 -2.67
N SER A 142 -6.56 19.63 -3.10
CA SER A 142 -5.56 20.24 -2.23
C SER A 142 -5.02 21.51 -2.86
N ASP A 143 -4.80 22.53 -2.04
CA ASP A 143 -4.17 23.78 -2.46
C ASP A 143 -2.64 23.72 -2.32
N ILE A 144 -1.97 24.78 -2.75
CA ILE A 144 -0.53 24.93 -2.56
C ILE A 144 -0.23 25.06 -1.06
N ASN A 145 0.70 24.24 -0.56
CA ASN A 145 1.17 24.27 0.82
C ASN A 145 2.67 23.95 0.85
N LEU A 146 3.49 25.00 0.76
CA LEU A 146 4.95 24.88 0.70
C LEU A 146 5.56 24.22 1.95
N PRO A 147 5.11 24.51 3.19
CA PRO A 147 5.58 23.80 4.38
C PRO A 147 5.42 22.28 4.31
N CYS A 148 4.33 21.78 3.70
CA CYS A 148 4.10 20.35 3.50
C CYS A 148 4.70 19.82 2.17
N GLY A 149 5.52 20.61 1.48
CA GLY A 149 6.12 20.25 0.20
C GLY A 149 5.12 20.11 -0.95
N MET A 150 3.95 20.75 -0.87
CA MET A 150 2.89 20.73 -1.89
C MET A 150 3.00 21.98 -2.78
N PHE A 151 3.71 21.85 -3.89
CA PHE A 151 4.04 22.99 -4.78
C PHE A 151 2.91 23.37 -5.75
N PHE A 152 1.96 22.47 -5.99
CA PHE A 152 0.88 22.67 -6.95
C PHE A 152 -0.44 22.28 -6.31
N ALA A 153 -1.48 23.06 -6.58
CA ALA A 153 -2.84 22.64 -6.32
C ALA A 153 -3.15 21.37 -7.13
N GLN A 154 -3.89 20.44 -6.54
CA GLN A 154 -4.25 19.17 -7.16
C GLN A 154 -5.73 18.89 -6.93
N ASP A 155 -6.46 18.65 -8.01
CA ASP A 155 -7.81 18.09 -7.99
C ASP A 155 -7.75 16.62 -8.42
N TRP A 156 -8.48 15.75 -7.72
CA TRP A 156 -8.54 14.32 -8.00
C TRP A 156 -9.78 13.88 -8.76
N ALA A 157 -10.71 14.79 -9.06
CA ALA A 157 -11.90 14.52 -9.89
C ALA A 157 -12.64 13.22 -9.50
N SER A 158 -12.94 13.08 -8.20
CA SER A 158 -13.62 11.91 -7.62
C SER A 158 -12.84 10.58 -7.64
N LEU A 159 -11.54 10.59 -7.98
CA LEU A 159 -10.69 9.42 -7.80
C LEU A 159 -10.70 9.00 -6.32
N ARG A 160 -10.90 7.69 -6.09
CA ARG A 160 -10.94 7.10 -4.75
C ARG A 160 -9.69 7.49 -3.95
N LYS A 161 -9.88 7.62 -2.63
CA LYS A 161 -8.79 7.88 -1.69
C LYS A 161 -7.94 6.61 -1.56
N CYS A 162 -6.66 6.80 -1.26
CA CYS A 162 -5.74 5.71 -0.92
C CYS A 162 -5.39 5.84 0.56
N VAL A 163 -5.50 4.75 1.33
CA VAL A 163 -5.26 4.78 2.77
C VAL A 163 -3.75 4.81 3.04
N PRO A 164 -3.23 5.86 3.70
CA PRO A 164 -1.85 5.90 4.13
C PRO A 164 -1.64 4.95 5.31
N VAL A 165 -0.60 4.12 5.25
CA VAL A 165 -0.25 3.17 6.30
C VAL A 165 0.98 3.66 7.08
N ALA A 166 0.79 3.91 8.37
CA ALA A 166 1.86 4.13 9.33
C ALA A 166 2.40 2.76 9.81
N SER A 167 3.66 2.46 9.53
CA SER A 167 4.31 1.24 10.02
C SER A 167 5.82 1.43 10.18
N GLY A 168 6.39 0.72 11.14
CA GLY A 168 7.84 0.63 11.37
C GLY A 168 8.28 1.20 12.71
N GLY A 169 8.50 0.30 13.69
CA GLY A 169 9.08 0.66 14.99
C GLY A 169 8.18 1.54 15.85
N ILE A 170 6.87 1.26 15.83
CA ILE A 170 5.87 1.94 16.67
C ILE A 170 5.35 0.97 17.74
N HIS A 171 4.95 1.50 18.88
CA HIS A 171 4.38 0.75 20.00
C HIS A 171 3.34 1.62 20.74
N CYS A 172 2.71 1.08 21.79
CA CYS A 172 1.59 1.72 22.50
C CYS A 172 1.92 3.07 23.20
N GLY A 173 3.19 3.48 23.26
CA GLY A 173 3.60 4.71 23.94
C GLY A 173 3.73 5.92 23.02
N GLN A 174 3.38 5.76 21.74
CA GLN A 174 3.40 6.77 20.70
C GLN A 174 1.98 7.03 20.21
#